data_AF-A0A1N6R450-F1
#
_entry.id   AF-A0A1N6R450-F1
#
_cell.length_a   1.000
_cell.length_b   1.000
_cell.length_c   1.000
_cell.angle_alpha   90.00
_cell.angle_beta   90.00
_cell.angle_gamma   90.00
#
_symmetry.space_group_name_H-M   'P 1'
#
loop_
_entity.id
_entity.type
_entity.pdbx_description
1 polymer ?
#
loop_
_entity_poly.entity_id
_entity_poly.type
_entity_poly.pdbx_seq_one_letter_code
_entity_poly.pdbx_strand_id
1 'polypeptide(L)'
;MKLERKDKAFVAWWIDHQFTTKSHFPDAGCKPGTNLKRPTKKHLKAYKAWRRLPLKASKMQAWMDEWLNEHDKQALMHSMKRQHKDHPPWS
;
A
#
# COMPACT_ATOMS: atom_id res chain seq x y z
N MET A 1 6.90 0.54 11.37
CA MET A 1 5.76 1.49 11.22
C MET A 1 4.61 1.00 12.10
N LYS A 2 3.93 1.88 12.85
CA LYS A 2 2.74 1.52 13.66
C LYS A 2 1.51 2.16 13.03
N LEU A 3 0.50 1.37 12.70
CA LEU A 3 -0.71 1.86 12.04
C LEU A 3 -1.78 2.22 13.07
N GLU A 4 -2.17 3.48 13.14
CA GLU A 4 -3.21 3.92 14.07
C GLU A 4 -4.61 3.65 13.51
N ARG A 5 -5.64 3.68 14.37
CA ARG A 5 -7.03 3.41 13.95
C ARG A 5 -7.52 4.40 12.89
N LYS A 6 -7.15 5.68 13.02
CA LYS A 6 -7.50 6.77 12.09
C LYS A 6 -6.90 6.58 10.69
N ASP A 7 -5.74 5.92 10.61
CA ASP A 7 -5.02 5.76 9.35
C ASP A 7 -5.49 4.53 8.55
N LYS A 8 -6.28 3.64 9.15
CA LYS A 8 -6.73 2.40 8.49
C LYS A 8 -7.43 2.66 7.16
N ALA A 9 -8.36 3.60 7.14
CA ALA A 9 -9.13 3.90 5.93
C ALA A 9 -8.22 4.46 4.84
N PHE A 10 -7.30 5.36 5.21
CA PHE A 10 -6.34 5.92 4.27
C PHE A 10 -5.37 4.87 3.74
N VAL A 11 -4.79 4.04 4.62
CA VAL A 11 -3.88 2.98 4.17
C VAL A 11 -4.59 1.98 3.28
N ALA A 12 -5.84 1.64 3.59
CA ALA A 12 -6.63 0.77 2.74
C ALA A 12 -6.85 1.37 1.35
N TRP A 13 -7.27 2.63 1.31
CA TRP A 13 -7.42 3.39 0.06
C TRP A 13 -6.10 3.51 -0.70
N TRP A 14 -5.00 3.82 -0.02
CA TRP A 14 -3.69 3.99 -0.64
C TRP A 14 -3.22 2.69 -1.28
N ILE A 15 -3.36 1.55 -0.58
CA ILE A 15 -3.00 0.23 -1.11
C ILE A 15 -3.86 -0.10 -2.33
N ASP A 16 -5.18 0.11 -2.26
CA ASP A 16 -6.08 -0.12 -3.40
C ASP A 16 -5.72 0.78 -4.59
N HIS A 17 -5.45 2.06 -4.33
CA HIS A 17 -4.98 3.02 -5.33
C HIS A 17 -3.66 2.59 -5.96
N GLN A 18 -2.69 2.07 -5.19
CA GLN A 18 -1.45 1.52 -5.75
C GLN A 18 -1.73 0.32 -6.66
N PHE A 19 -2.64 -0.58 -6.28
CA PHE A 19 -3.01 -1.71 -7.15
C PHE A 19 -3.68 -1.27 -8.46
N THR A 20 -4.46 -0.19 -8.45
CA THR A 20 -5.10 0.35 -9.67
C THR A 20 -4.14 1.13 -10.57
N THR A 21 -3.18 1.87 -9.98
CA THR A 21 -2.28 2.77 -10.73
C THR A 21 -0.97 2.11 -11.13
N LYS A 22 -0.47 1.16 -10.33
CA LYS A 22 0.77 0.44 -10.57
C LYS A 22 0.47 -1.02 -10.85
N SER A 23 0.59 -1.41 -12.13
CA SER A 23 0.43 -2.80 -12.59
C SER A 23 1.42 -3.80 -11.97
N HIS A 24 2.43 -3.29 -11.25
CA HIS A 24 3.53 -4.05 -10.68
C HIS A 24 3.56 -4.04 -9.15
N PHE A 25 2.72 -3.24 -8.47
CA PHE A 25 2.77 -3.15 -7.02
C PHE A 25 2.38 -4.47 -6.33
N PRO A 26 3.02 -4.89 -5.23
CA PRO A 26 4.15 -4.28 -4.51
C PRO A 26 5.52 -4.83 -4.97
N ASP A 27 5.65 -5.25 -6.22
CA ASP A 27 6.89 -5.73 -6.81
C ASP A 27 7.68 -4.56 -7.43
N ALA A 28 8.65 -4.04 -6.67
CA ALA A 28 9.58 -3.01 -7.13
C ALA A 28 10.65 -3.53 -8.11
N GLY A 29 10.67 -4.84 -8.42
CA GLY A 29 11.65 -5.46 -9.30
C GLY A 29 11.46 -5.16 -10.78
N CYS A 30 10.33 -4.54 -11.16
CA CYS A 30 10.14 -4.09 -12.54
C CYS A 30 10.76 -2.72 -12.77
N LYS A 31 11.91 -2.74 -13.42
CA LYS A 31 12.59 -1.51 -13.88
C LYS A 31 11.61 -0.65 -14.70
N PRO A 32 11.59 0.68 -14.47
CA PRO A 32 10.85 1.58 -15.34
C PRO A 32 11.34 1.39 -16.79
N GLY A 33 10.41 1.13 -17.72
CA GLY A 33 10.70 0.81 -19.12
C GLY A 33 10.51 -0.65 -19.51
N THR A 34 10.31 -1.55 -18.54
CA THR A 34 9.85 -2.91 -18.86
C THR A 34 8.35 -2.84 -19.16
N ASN A 35 7.99 -2.85 -20.44
CA ASN A 35 6.61 -3.00 -20.93
C ASN A 35 6.08 -4.42 -20.61
N LEU A 36 6.04 -4.78 -19.34
CA LEU A 36 5.39 -6.00 -18.90
C LEU A 36 3.89 -5.74 -18.99
N LYS A 37 3.31 -6.14 -20.13
CA LYS A 37 1.87 -6.09 -20.40
C LYS A 37 1.02 -6.92 -19.42
N ARG A 38 1.63 -7.62 -18.46
CA ARG A 38 0.96 -8.56 -17.57
C ARG A 38 1.42 -8.36 -16.11
N PRO A 39 0.49 -8.37 -15.15
CA PRO A 39 0.83 -8.34 -13.74
C PRO A 39 1.66 -9.57 -13.35
N THR A 40 2.63 -9.37 -12.47
CA THR A 40 3.47 -10.47 -11.98
C THR A 40 2.64 -11.42 -11.08
N LYS A 41 3.10 -12.66 -10.93
CA LYS A 41 2.48 -13.59 -9.95
C LYS A 41 2.48 -13.00 -8.53
N LYS A 42 3.51 -12.22 -8.18
CA LYS A 42 3.62 -11.53 -6.88
C LYS A 42 2.53 -10.48 -6.72
N HIS A 43 2.30 -9.63 -7.74
CA HIS A 43 1.19 -8.65 -7.76
C HIS A 43 -0.17 -9.32 -7.51
N LEU A 44 -0.49 -10.38 -8.28
CA LEU A 44 -1.77 -11.08 -8.14
C LEU A 44 -1.93 -11.76 -6.77
N LYS A 45 -0.85 -12.33 -6.23
CA LYS A 45 -0.86 -12.98 -4.90
C LYS A 45 -1.04 -11.95 -3.79
N ALA A 46 -0.33 -10.82 -3.86
CA ALA A 46 -0.47 -9.70 -2.95
C ALA A 46 -1.90 -9.14 -2.97
N TYR A 47 -2.45 -8.90 -4.15
CA TYR A 47 -3.82 -8.38 -4.31
C TYR A 47 -4.87 -9.34 -3.74
N LYS A 48 -4.76 -10.65 -4.02
CA LYS A 48 -5.67 -11.65 -3.45
C LYS A 48 -5.55 -11.72 -1.93
N ALA A 49 -4.33 -11.66 -1.39
CA ALA A 49 -4.11 -11.64 0.05
C ALA A 49 -4.73 -10.38 0.68
N TRP A 50 -4.58 -9.22 0.02
CA TRP A 50 -5.17 -7.95 0.44
C TRP A 50 -6.71 -8.00 0.45
N ARG A 51 -7.33 -8.46 -0.63
CA ARG A 51 -8.80 -8.55 -0.76
C ARG A 51 -9.45 -9.52 0.22
N ARG A 52 -8.71 -10.51 0.72
CA ARG A 52 -9.19 -11.47 1.73
C ARG A 52 -8.90 -11.02 3.16
N LEU A 53 -8.14 -9.94 3.33
CA LEU A 53 -7.69 -9.49 4.63
C LEU A 53 -8.81 -8.71 5.34
N PRO A 54 -9.14 -9.05 6.60
CA PRO A 54 -10.03 -8.20 7.38
C PRO A 54 -9.33 -6.86 7.67
N LEU A 55 -10.06 -5.74 7.59
CA LEU A 55 -9.59 -4.37 7.81
C LEU A 55 -9.23 -4.04 9.28
N LYS A 56 -8.50 -4.96 9.93
CA LYS A 56 -7.92 -4.80 11.26
C LYS A 56 -6.50 -4.26 11.12
N ALA A 57 -6.14 -3.25 11.91
CA ALA A 57 -4.83 -2.58 11.84
C ALA A 57 -3.68 -3.58 11.91
N SER A 58 -3.72 -4.52 12.86
CA SER A 58 -2.67 -5.52 13.03
C SER A 58 -2.52 -6.43 11.81
N LYS A 59 -3.64 -6.78 11.16
CA LYS A 59 -3.63 -7.63 9.95
C LYS A 59 -3.11 -6.84 8.75
N MET A 60 -3.55 -5.60 8.59
CA MET A 60 -3.05 -4.71 7.54
C MET A 60 -1.55 -4.47 7.70
N GLN A 61 -1.09 -4.28 8.94
CA GLN A 61 0.32 -4.11 9.25
C GLN A 61 1.14 -5.36 8.93
N ALA A 62 0.65 -6.55 9.29
CA ALA A 62 1.30 -7.81 8.92
C ALA A 62 1.37 -7.98 7.39
N TRP A 63 0.30 -7.64 6.67
CA TRP A 63 0.29 -7.67 5.21
C TRP A 63 1.29 -6.68 4.62
N MET A 64 1.33 -5.46 5.13
CA MET A 64 2.30 -4.47 4.69
C MET A 64 3.73 -4.93 4.96
N ASP A 65 3.97 -5.60 6.08
CA ASP A 65 5.30 -6.07 6.40
C ASP A 65 5.78 -7.19 5.48
N GLU A 66 4.87 -8.12 5.15
CA GLU A 66 5.10 -9.26 4.27
C GLU A 66 5.23 -8.86 2.79
N TRP A 67 4.42 -7.90 2.33
CA TRP A 67 4.27 -7.60 0.90
C TRP A 67 4.97 -6.32 0.45
N LEU A 68 5.06 -5.30 1.30
CA LEU A 68 5.68 -4.03 0.91
C LEU A 68 7.18 -4.05 1.14
N ASN A 69 7.92 -3.55 0.15
CA ASN A 69 9.34 -3.33 0.29
C ASN A 69 9.59 -2.02 1.04
N GLU A 70 10.82 -1.76 1.46
CA GLU A 70 11.15 -0.53 2.20
C GLU A 70 10.75 0.74 1.45
N HIS A 71 10.96 0.77 0.13
CA HIS A 71 10.55 1.89 -0.72
C HIS A 71 9.03 2.14 -0.69
N ASP A 72 8.21 1.08 -0.75
CA ASP A 72 6.75 1.20 -0.68
C ASP A 72 6.29 1.64 0.71
N LYS A 73 6.94 1.13 1.77
CA LYS A 73 6.69 1.56 3.16
C LYS A 73 7.02 3.04 3.34
N GLN A 74 8.14 3.52 2.78
CA GLN A 74 8.51 4.94 2.80
C GLN A 74 7.52 5.81 2.03
N ALA A 75 7.08 5.39 0.84
CA ALA A 75 6.09 6.11 0.04
C ALA A 75 4.74 6.23 0.77
N LEU A 76 4.30 5.16 1.43
CA LEU A 76 3.10 5.18 2.27
C LEU A 76 3.26 6.13 3.46
N MET A 77 4.38 6.07 4.19
CA MET A 77 4.65 6.98 5.32
C MET A 77 4.68 8.45 4.88
N HIS A 78 5.27 8.74 3.72
CA HIS A 78 5.27 10.10 3.17
C HIS A 78 3.85 10.56 2.82
N SER A 79 3.05 9.68 2.21
CA SER A 79 1.65 9.97 1.86
C SER A 79 0.79 10.23 3.12
N MET A 80 1.00 9.44 4.18
CA MET A 80 0.33 9.64 5.47
C MET A 80 0.73 10.97 6.12
N LYS A 81 2.03 11.31 6.13
CA LYS A 81 2.49 12.60 6.65
C LYS A 81 1.87 13.79 5.92
N ARG A 82 1.65 13.68 4.61
CA ARG A 82 0.96 14.72 3.82
C ARG A 82 -0.52 14.83 4.21
N GLN A 83 -1.22 13.71 4.35
CA GLN A 83 -2.62 13.74 4.79
C GLN A 83 -2.79 14.38 6.18
N HIS A 84 -1.88 14.11 7.12
CA HIS A 84 -1.90 14.74 8.46
C HIS A 84 -1.54 16.24 8.42
N LYS A 85 -0.86 16.71 7.37
CA LYS A 85 -0.56 18.13 7.16
C LYS A 85 -1.72 18.89 6.49
N ASP A 86 -2.42 18.24 5.56
CA ASP A 86 -3.52 18.85 4.80
C ASP A 86 -4.85 18.89 5.56
N HIS A 87 -5.03 18.03 6.58
CA HIS A 87 -6.21 18.07 7.45
C HIS A 87 -5.78 18.27 8.91
N PRO A 88 -5.57 19.51 9.37
CA PRO A 88 -5.46 19.77 10.80
C PRO A 88 -6.77 19.30 11.49
N PRO A 89 -6.72 18.78 12.73
CA PRO A 89 -7.91 18.38 13.49
C PRO A 89 -8.81 19.55 13.90
N TRP A 90 -8.59 20.75 13.34
CA TRP A 90 -9.36 21.96 13.57
C TRP A 90 -9.43 22.76 12.25
N SER A 91 -10.38 22.44 11.39
CA SER A 91 -10.89 23.32 10.34
C SER A 91 -12.31 22.90 9.99
#